data_AF-A0A9E1VFY1-F1
#
_entry.id   AF-A0A9E1VFY1-F1
#
_cell.length_a   1.000
_cell.length_b   1.000
_cell.length_c   1.000
_cell.angle_alpha   90.00
_cell.angle_beta   90.00
_cell.angle_gamma   90.00
#
_symmetry.space_group_name_H-M   'P 1'
#
loop_
_entity.id
_entity.type
_entity.pdbx_description
1 polymer ?
#
loop_
_entity_poly.entity_id
_entity_poly.type
_entity_poly.pdbx_seq_one_letter_code
_entity_poly.pdbx_strand_id
1 'polypeptide(L)'
;MKKYTFILSLFLAWSANSQDLKKYKKLYPNDDVIRLQQEIVLHIKLDNGTFSIKKDVFEEDLYLNNSANYNSKRSLSYATFFNLDTIEASSFSLQDDKYTENKVTNFNKKNNLNDSFYDDSKELSFIYPKLAKGSKTQLKLQYSIKNPRFLNAFFFGDFYPVIRNKVTIIADKDIELIFKPFHLK
;
A
#
# COMPACT_ATOMS: atom_id res chain seq x y z
N MET A 1 6.85 26.91 26.57
CA MET A 1 6.96 26.41 25.18
C MET A 1 7.18 24.90 25.23
N LYS A 2 6.16 24.09 24.94
CA LYS A 2 6.25 22.63 25.01
C LYS A 2 7.05 22.13 23.80
N LYS A 3 8.20 21.50 24.05
CA LYS A 3 9.04 20.86 23.03
C LYS A 3 8.38 19.53 22.66
N TYR A 4 7.90 19.42 21.42
CA TYR A 4 7.45 18.14 20.86
C TYR A 4 8.67 17.39 20.35
N THR A 5 9.02 16.29 21.01
CA THR A 5 10.06 15.37 20.56
C THR A 5 9.51 14.56 19.38
N PHE A 6 10.04 14.80 18.19
CA PHE A 6 9.75 14.02 17.00
C PHE A 6 10.49 12.68 17.12
N ILE A 7 9.78 11.60 17.45
CA ILE A 7 10.35 10.25 17.46
C ILE A 7 10.47 9.80 16.01
N LEU A 8 11.69 9.86 15.48
CA LEU A 8 12.04 9.29 14.18
C LEU A 8 12.03 7.76 14.31
N SER A 9 10.96 7.10 13.83
CA SER A 9 10.95 5.64 13.73
C SER A 9 11.96 5.22 12.66
N LEU A 10 13.10 4.66 13.09
CA LEU A 10 14.00 3.95 12.19
C LEU A 10 13.27 2.73 11.63
N PHE A 11 12.97 2.76 10.33
CA PHE A 11 12.72 1.55 9.57
C PHE A 11 14.03 0.77 9.51
N LEU A 12 14.17 -0.23 10.39
CA LEU A 12 15.21 -1.24 10.27
C LEU A 12 14.96 -1.97 8.95
N ALA A 13 15.80 -1.68 7.95
CA ALA A 13 15.86 -2.46 6.72
C ALA A 13 16.35 -3.86 7.07
N TRP A 14 15.42 -4.81 7.25
CA TRP A 14 15.79 -6.21 7.27
C TRP A 14 16.33 -6.57 5.89
N SER A 15 17.59 -6.98 5.83
CA SER A 15 18.14 -7.69 4.68
C SER A 15 17.37 -9.00 4.52
N ALA A 16 16.27 -8.94 3.79
CA ALA A 16 15.53 -10.14 3.44
C ALA A 16 16.43 -10.97 2.52
N ASN A 17 16.87 -12.13 2.99
CA ASN A 17 17.62 -13.09 2.19
C ASN A 17 16.66 -13.91 1.32
N SER A 18 17.18 -14.72 0.39
CA SER A 18 16.42 -15.75 -0.35
C SER A 18 15.70 -16.77 0.53
N GLN A 19 15.97 -16.76 1.84
CA GLN A 19 15.30 -17.54 2.87
C GLN A 19 13.77 -17.33 2.86
N ASP A 20 13.29 -16.11 2.60
CA ASP A 20 11.86 -15.79 2.52
C ASP A 20 11.19 -16.57 1.38
N LEU A 21 11.81 -16.58 0.20
CA LEU A 21 11.28 -17.30 -0.97
C LEU A 21 11.15 -18.80 -0.67
N LYS A 22 12.20 -19.42 -0.11
CA LYS A 22 12.17 -20.85 0.25
C LYS A 22 11.09 -21.15 1.29
N LYS A 23 11.01 -20.34 2.34
CA LYS A 23 10.02 -20.48 3.42
C LYS A 23 8.60 -20.38 2.87
N TYR A 24 8.29 -19.28 2.18
CA TYR A 24 6.92 -19.01 1.76
C TYR A 24 6.50 -19.86 0.57
N LYS A 25 7.41 -20.29 -0.30
CA LYS A 25 7.05 -21.28 -1.33
C LYS A 25 6.66 -22.63 -0.74
N LYS A 26 7.21 -23.00 0.43
CA LYS A 26 6.81 -24.22 1.15
C LYS A 26 5.44 -24.07 1.83
N LEU A 27 5.16 -22.91 2.42
CA LEU A 27 3.89 -22.63 3.11
C LEU A 27 2.73 -22.39 2.13
N TYR A 28 3.02 -21.78 0.99
CA TYR A 28 2.07 -21.33 -0.03
C TYR A 28 2.50 -21.85 -1.41
N PRO A 29 2.46 -23.17 -1.65
CA PRO A 29 2.99 -23.77 -2.88
C PRO A 29 2.22 -23.37 -4.13
N ASN A 30 0.92 -23.13 -3.99
CA ASN A 30 -0.01 -22.83 -5.08
C ASN A 30 -0.22 -21.33 -5.32
N ASP A 31 0.32 -20.47 -4.45
CA ASP A 31 0.19 -19.03 -4.60
C ASP A 31 1.28 -18.46 -5.51
N ASP A 32 0.87 -17.45 -6.26
CA ASP A 32 1.70 -16.68 -7.18
C ASP A 32 2.46 -15.58 -6.46
N VAL A 33 1.77 -14.93 -5.53
CA VAL A 33 2.24 -13.78 -4.76
C VAL A 33 1.75 -13.91 -3.34
N ILE A 34 2.54 -13.41 -2.39
CA ILE A 34 2.10 -13.19 -1.02
C ILE A 34 2.38 -11.75 -0.64
N ARG A 35 1.54 -11.19 0.22
CA ARG A 35 1.80 -9.89 0.84
C ARG A 35 2.53 -10.09 2.15
N LEU A 36 3.82 -9.73 2.14
CA LEU A 36 4.66 -9.81 3.33
C LEU A 36 4.20 -8.80 4.38
N GLN A 37 3.84 -7.60 3.93
CA GLN A 37 3.46 -6.50 4.80
C GLN A 37 2.42 -5.59 4.14
N GLN A 38 1.39 -5.25 4.90
CA GLN A 38 0.44 -4.20 4.61
C GLN A 38 0.31 -3.32 5.84
N GLU A 39 0.60 -2.03 5.69
CA GLU A 39 0.35 -1.05 6.73
C GLU A 39 -0.48 0.11 6.20
N ILE A 40 -1.51 0.47 6.96
CA ILE A 40 -2.28 1.67 6.73
C ILE A 40 -2.23 2.54 7.98
N VAL A 41 -1.86 3.80 7.81
CA VAL A 41 -1.91 4.81 8.87
C VAL A 41 -2.89 5.89 8.46
N LEU A 42 -3.92 6.10 9.28
CA LEU A 42 -4.85 7.22 9.15
C LEU A 42 -4.49 8.29 10.16
N HIS A 43 -4.31 9.52 9.69
CA HIS A 43 -4.24 10.72 10.50
C HIS A 43 -5.50 11.54 10.27
N ILE A 44 -6.37 11.62 11.27
CA ILE A 44 -7.67 12.30 11.21
C ILE A 44 -7.62 13.54 12.08
N LYS A 45 -7.80 14.70 11.47
CA LYS A 45 -7.83 15.99 12.16
C LYS A 45 -9.16 16.70 12.01
N LEU A 46 -9.51 17.51 13.01
CA LEU A 46 -10.69 18.36 12.99
C LEU A 46 -10.25 19.83 13.12
N ASP A 47 -10.33 20.57 12.02
CA ASP A 47 -9.96 21.98 11.97
C ASP A 47 -11.23 22.83 11.74
N ASN A 48 -11.70 23.54 12.77
CA ASN A 48 -12.88 24.42 12.72
C ASN A 48 -14.13 23.73 12.13
N GLY A 49 -14.41 22.50 12.55
CA GLY A 49 -15.56 21.72 12.06
C GLY A 49 -15.37 21.05 10.71
N THR A 50 -14.19 21.20 10.08
CA THR A 50 -13.85 20.52 8.82
C THR A 50 -12.85 19.40 9.08
N PHE A 51 -13.15 18.20 8.56
CA PHE A 51 -12.24 17.06 8.65
C PHE A 51 -11.11 17.17 7.62
N SER A 52 -9.91 16.83 8.06
CA SER A 52 -8.74 16.61 7.20
C SER A 52 -8.15 15.25 7.52
N ILE A 53 -8.14 14.35 6.52
CA ILE A 53 -7.66 12.99 6.71
C ILE A 53 -6.47 12.75 5.76
N LYS A 54 -5.36 12.30 6.33
CA LYS A 54 -4.26 11.72 5.57
C LYS A 54 -4.26 10.21 5.74
N LYS A 55 -4.04 9.49 4.64
CA LYS A 55 -3.91 8.04 4.62
C LYS A 55 -2.58 7.67 3.99
N ASP A 56 -1.69 7.10 4.81
CA ASP A 56 -0.45 6.50 4.36
C ASP A 56 -0.65 5.00 4.18
N VAL A 57 -0.16 4.46 3.06
CA VAL A 57 -0.22 3.03 2.74
C VAL A 57 1.19 2.55 2.43
N PHE A 58 1.57 1.43 3.03
CA PHE A 58 2.76 0.67 2.68
C PHE A 58 2.38 -0.77 2.34
N GLU A 59 2.81 -1.25 1.19
CA GLU A 59 2.66 -2.64 0.75
C GLU A 59 4.04 -3.21 0.40
N GLU A 60 4.32 -4.43 0.85
CA GLU A 60 5.44 -5.24 0.39
C GLU A 60 4.94 -6.63 -0.03
N ASP A 61 5.18 -6.98 -1.29
CA ASP A 61 4.77 -8.27 -1.86
C ASP A 61 6.01 -9.10 -2.27
N LEU A 62 5.88 -10.43 -2.22
CA LEU A 62 6.88 -11.39 -2.69
C LEU A 62 6.27 -12.31 -3.73
N TYR A 63 6.92 -12.42 -4.89
CA TYR A 63 6.47 -13.24 -6.01
C TYR A 63 7.09 -14.63 -5.94
N LEU A 64 6.26 -15.66 -5.86
CA LEU A 64 6.65 -17.05 -5.58
C LEU A 64 6.90 -17.89 -6.84
N ASN A 65 6.40 -17.45 -7.99
CA ASN A 65 6.57 -18.16 -9.26
C ASN A 65 6.74 -17.19 -10.46
N ASN A 66 6.69 -17.75 -11.67
CA ASN A 66 6.98 -17.00 -12.90
C ASN A 66 5.84 -16.09 -13.36
N SER A 67 4.66 -16.12 -12.71
CA SER A 67 3.54 -15.22 -13.05
C SER A 67 3.85 -13.76 -12.74
N ALA A 68 4.90 -13.50 -11.97
CA ALA A 68 5.48 -12.19 -11.72
C ALA A 68 5.59 -11.31 -12.99
N ASN A 69 5.95 -11.90 -14.13
CA ASN A 69 6.05 -11.17 -15.40
C ASN A 69 4.70 -10.59 -15.85
N TYR A 70 3.62 -11.35 -15.70
CA TYR A 70 2.26 -10.93 -16.06
C TYR A 70 1.66 -9.96 -15.04
N ASN A 71 2.07 -10.07 -13.78
CA ASN A 71 1.62 -9.24 -12.66
C ASN A 71 2.49 -7.98 -12.43
N SER A 72 3.30 -7.60 -13.43
CA SER A 72 4.19 -6.44 -13.36
C SER A 72 3.47 -5.10 -13.47
N LYS A 73 2.29 -5.07 -14.11
CA LYS A 73 1.47 -3.87 -14.25
C LYS A 73 0.60 -3.67 -13.01
N ARG A 74 0.63 -2.47 -12.44
CA ARG A 74 -0.25 -2.04 -11.36
C ARG A 74 -1.09 -0.85 -11.82
N SER A 75 -2.36 -0.83 -11.43
CA SER A 75 -3.28 0.29 -11.59
C SER A 75 -3.85 0.69 -10.23
N LEU A 76 -4.00 1.99 -10.01
CA LEU A 76 -4.54 2.62 -8.81
C LEU A 76 -5.60 3.62 -9.22
N SER A 77 -6.77 3.56 -8.60
CA SER A 77 -7.84 4.54 -8.80
C SER A 77 -7.78 5.63 -7.73
N TYR A 78 -8.05 6.88 -8.13
CA TYR A 78 -8.18 8.03 -7.24
C TYR A 78 -9.23 9.00 -7.78
N ALA A 79 -9.75 9.91 -6.93
CA ALA A 79 -10.74 10.90 -7.36
C ALA A 79 -10.61 12.20 -6.56
N THR A 80 -11.44 13.20 -6.89
CA THR A 80 -11.44 14.53 -6.25
C THR A 80 -11.53 14.49 -4.72
N PHE A 81 -12.31 13.57 -4.15
CA PHE A 81 -12.53 13.46 -2.70
C PHE A 81 -11.54 12.55 -1.95
N PHE A 82 -10.73 11.78 -2.69
CA PHE A 82 -9.65 10.95 -2.17
C PHE A 82 -8.46 11.07 -3.13
N ASN A 83 -7.74 12.18 -2.96
CA ASN A 83 -6.65 12.54 -3.87
C ASN A 83 -5.40 11.72 -3.56
N LEU A 84 -4.73 11.22 -4.60
CA LEU A 84 -3.40 10.63 -4.47
C LEU A 84 -2.35 11.75 -4.47
N ASP A 85 -1.75 11.99 -3.30
CA ASP A 85 -0.76 13.06 -3.11
C ASP A 85 0.64 12.62 -3.56
N THR A 86 1.08 11.45 -3.09
CA THR A 86 2.41 10.90 -3.39
C THR A 86 2.34 9.42 -3.71
N ILE A 87 3.26 8.98 -4.56
CA ILE A 87 3.47 7.57 -4.90
C ILE A 87 4.97 7.30 -5.03
N GLU A 88 5.43 6.26 -4.36
CA GLU A 88 6.75 5.67 -4.57
C GLU A 88 6.57 4.17 -4.79
N ALA A 89 7.16 3.64 -5.85
CA ALA A 89 7.09 2.23 -6.17
C ALA A 89 8.46 1.72 -6.60
N SER A 90 8.84 0.56 -6.08
CA SER A 90 10.10 -0.11 -6.41
C SER A 90 9.88 -1.61 -6.53
N SER A 91 10.61 -2.24 -7.43
CA SER A 91 10.80 -3.69 -7.44
C SER A 91 12.20 -4.03 -6.96
N PHE A 92 12.36 -5.21 -6.40
CA PHE A 92 13.62 -5.71 -5.89
C PHE A 92 13.90 -7.04 -6.57
N SER A 93 14.83 -7.06 -7.51
CA SER A 93 15.23 -8.27 -8.22
C SER A 93 16.24 -9.05 -7.38
N LEU A 94 16.04 -10.35 -7.24
CA LEU A 94 16.95 -11.24 -6.51
C LEU A 94 18.05 -11.74 -7.45
N GLN A 95 19.31 -11.43 -7.15
CA GLN A 95 20.50 -11.92 -7.85
C GLN A 95 21.54 -12.34 -6.81
N ASP A 96 22.07 -13.56 -6.92
CA ASP A 96 23.08 -14.11 -5.99
C ASP A 96 22.71 -13.93 -4.50
N ASP A 97 21.46 -14.28 -4.16
CA ASP A 97 20.85 -14.13 -2.83
C ASP A 97 20.74 -12.70 -2.30
N LYS A 98 21.01 -11.68 -3.13
CA LYS A 98 20.90 -10.26 -2.80
C LYS A 98 19.81 -9.57 -3.59
N TYR A 99 19.09 -8.66 -2.95
CA TYR A 99 18.09 -7.84 -3.61
C TYR A 99 18.72 -6.55 -4.15
N THR A 100 18.42 -6.25 -5.42
CA THR A 100 18.76 -4.96 -6.05
C THR A 100 17.48 -4.19 -6.32
N GLU A 101 17.39 -2.97 -5.79
CA GLU A 101 16.26 -2.07 -6.01
C GLU A 101 16.24 -1.54 -7.45
N ASN A 102 15.07 -1.55 -8.07
CA ASN A 102 14.78 -0.92 -9.35
C ASN A 102 13.54 -0.03 -9.16
N LYS A 103 13.75 1.29 -9.09
CA LYS A 103 12.68 2.25 -8.89
C LYS A 103 11.80 2.38 -10.13
N VAL A 104 10.50 2.53 -9.92
CA VAL A 104 9.55 2.93 -10.96
C VAL A 104 9.69 4.43 -11.19
N THR A 105 10.03 4.82 -12.41
CA THR A 105 10.20 6.24 -12.78
C THR A 105 9.03 6.77 -13.62
N ASN A 106 8.27 5.88 -14.26
CA ASN A 106 7.21 6.23 -15.20
C ASN A 106 5.85 5.85 -14.64
N PHE A 107 5.00 6.87 -14.43
CA PHE A 107 3.61 6.71 -13.99
C PHE A 107 2.68 7.30 -15.04
N ASN A 108 1.81 6.48 -15.61
CA ASN A 108 0.83 6.88 -16.61
C ASN A 108 -0.48 7.26 -15.92
N LYS A 109 -0.88 8.53 -16.03
CA LYS A 109 -2.14 9.04 -15.48
C LYS A 109 -3.16 9.17 -16.60
N LYS A 110 -4.37 8.65 -16.38
CA LYS A 110 -5.52 8.77 -17.28
C LYS A 110 -6.72 9.28 -16.50
N ASN A 111 -7.52 10.13 -17.14
CA ASN A 111 -8.86 10.45 -16.66
C ASN A 111 -9.82 9.41 -17.27
N ASN A 112 -10.71 8.84 -16.46
CA ASN A 112 -11.69 7.89 -16.95
C ASN A 112 -12.90 8.68 -17.49
N LEU A 113 -12.82 9.13 -18.74
CA LEU A 113 -13.84 9.98 -19.37
C LEU A 113 -14.93 9.19 -20.10
N ASN A 114 -14.87 7.85 -20.07
CA ASN A 114 -15.73 7.00 -20.89
C ASN A 114 -17.12 6.74 -20.28
N ASP A 115 -17.37 7.14 -19.04
CA ASP A 115 -18.68 7.04 -18.40
C ASP A 115 -19.22 8.42 -18.05
N SER A 116 -20.44 8.73 -18.53
CA SER A 116 -21.11 10.02 -18.33
C SER A 116 -21.44 10.37 -16.86
N PHE A 117 -21.16 9.46 -15.92
CA PHE A 117 -21.46 9.61 -14.48
C PHE A 117 -20.21 9.51 -13.58
N TYR A 118 -19.00 9.32 -14.14
CA TYR A 118 -17.74 9.16 -13.38
C TYR A 118 -16.65 10.15 -13.83
N ASP A 119 -17.05 11.39 -14.12
CA ASP A 119 -16.18 12.47 -14.65
C ASP A 119 -14.94 12.77 -13.76
N ASP A 120 -15.05 12.54 -12.46
CA ASP A 120 -14.00 12.81 -11.48
C ASP A 120 -13.05 11.63 -11.20
N SER A 121 -13.29 10.46 -11.80
CA SER A 121 -12.46 9.28 -11.58
C SER A 121 -11.17 9.30 -12.39
N LYS A 122 -10.06 9.00 -11.72
CA LYS A 122 -8.72 9.03 -12.30
C LYS A 122 -8.04 7.69 -12.06
N GLU A 123 -7.27 7.25 -13.04
CA GLU A 123 -6.45 6.04 -12.98
C GLU A 123 -4.98 6.43 -13.10
N LEU A 124 -4.15 5.87 -12.23
CA LEU A 124 -2.71 5.88 -12.36
C LEU A 124 -2.23 4.44 -12.56
N SER A 125 -1.44 4.19 -13.60
CA SER A 125 -0.84 2.88 -13.86
C SER A 125 0.66 2.96 -14.06
N PHE A 126 1.36 1.89 -13.70
CA PHE A 126 2.80 1.77 -13.86
C PHE A 126 3.21 0.30 -13.97
N ILE A 127 4.46 0.07 -14.35
CA ILE A 127 5.02 -1.28 -14.51
C ILE A 127 6.25 -1.40 -13.61
N TYR A 128 6.28 -2.44 -12.78
CA TYR A 128 7.46 -2.80 -11.99
C TYR A 128 8.58 -3.33 -12.90
N PRO A 129 9.76 -2.69 -12.91
CA PRO A 129 10.87 -3.14 -13.75
C PRO A 129 11.48 -4.45 -13.22
N LYS A 130 12.02 -5.30 -14.10
CA LYS A 130 12.79 -6.52 -13.72
C LYS A 130 12.10 -7.41 -12.67
N LEU A 131 10.78 -7.47 -12.70
CA LEU A 131 10.01 -8.33 -11.83
C LEU A 131 10.14 -9.78 -12.30
N ALA A 132 10.47 -10.70 -11.41
CA ALA A 132 10.69 -12.11 -11.71
C ALA A 132 10.33 -12.95 -10.47
N LYS A 133 10.39 -14.28 -10.61
CA LYS A 133 10.25 -15.19 -9.46
C LYS A 133 11.28 -14.84 -8.40
N GLY A 134 10.82 -14.72 -7.15
CA GLY A 134 11.65 -14.33 -6.01
C GLY A 134 11.83 -12.83 -5.86
N SER A 135 11.42 -12.01 -6.82
CA SER A 135 11.43 -10.56 -6.66
C SER A 135 10.44 -10.12 -5.59
N LYS A 136 10.74 -8.98 -4.97
CA LYS A 136 9.80 -8.25 -4.12
C LYS A 136 9.33 -6.97 -4.79
N THR A 137 8.22 -6.42 -4.35
CA THR A 137 7.81 -5.05 -4.67
C THR A 137 7.52 -4.29 -3.39
N GLN A 138 7.74 -2.98 -3.43
CA GLN A 138 7.27 -2.06 -2.41
C GLN A 138 6.45 -0.96 -3.07
N LEU A 139 5.38 -0.57 -2.39
CA LEU A 139 4.50 0.52 -2.77
C LEU A 139 4.25 1.40 -1.55
N LYS A 140 4.50 2.69 -1.69
CA LYS A 140 4.15 3.72 -0.71
C LYS A 140 3.20 4.71 -1.37
N LEU A 141 2.08 4.97 -0.70
CA LEU A 141 1.07 5.91 -1.17
C LEU A 141 0.69 6.85 -0.04
N GLN A 142 0.49 8.12 -0.36
CA GLN A 142 -0.18 9.06 0.52
C GLN A 142 -1.42 9.57 -0.17
N TYR A 143 -2.56 9.50 0.52
CA TYR A 143 -3.81 10.10 0.08
C TYR A 143 -4.25 11.22 1.02
N SER A 144 -4.87 12.24 0.43
CA SER A 144 -5.63 13.27 1.15
C SER A 144 -7.12 13.05 0.93
N ILE A 145 -7.85 12.85 2.02
CA ILE A 145 -9.30 12.60 2.06
C ILE A 145 -9.96 13.80 2.74
N LYS A 146 -10.75 14.55 1.97
CA LYS A 146 -11.40 15.79 2.46
C LYS A 146 -12.77 15.55 3.10
N ASN A 147 -13.38 14.39 2.84
CA ASN A 147 -14.70 14.05 3.32
C ASN A 147 -14.66 12.67 3.99
N PRO A 148 -14.99 12.56 5.28
CA PRO A 148 -14.85 11.31 6.05
C PRO A 148 -15.71 10.16 5.51
N ARG A 149 -16.73 10.44 4.69
CA ARG A 149 -17.53 9.41 4.00
C ARG A 149 -16.71 8.57 3.01
N PHE A 150 -15.51 9.01 2.63
CA PHE A 150 -14.60 8.25 1.77
C PHE A 150 -13.57 7.42 2.57
N LEU A 151 -13.72 7.33 3.89
CA LEU A 151 -13.03 6.32 4.68
C LEU A 151 -13.64 4.95 4.38
N ASN A 152 -12.97 4.19 3.53
CA ASN A 152 -13.37 2.84 3.17
C ASN A 152 -13.09 1.84 4.31
N ALA A 153 -13.81 0.73 4.29
CA ALA A 153 -13.56 -0.39 5.20
C ALA A 153 -12.12 -0.92 5.05
N PHE A 154 -11.57 -1.40 6.16
CA PHE A 154 -10.29 -2.10 6.19
C PHE A 154 -10.53 -3.60 6.14
N PHE A 155 -9.98 -4.25 5.12
CA PHE A 155 -10.01 -5.70 4.97
C PHE A 155 -8.70 -6.28 5.48
N PHE A 156 -8.80 -7.14 6.50
CA PHE A 156 -7.63 -7.81 7.05
C PHE A 156 -7.21 -9.05 6.24
N GLY A 157 -8.14 -9.63 5.48
CA GLY A 157 -7.88 -10.68 4.49
C GLY A 157 -7.96 -10.15 3.06
N ASP A 158 -7.36 -10.88 2.13
CA ASP A 158 -7.33 -10.60 0.70
C ASP A 158 -7.39 -11.93 -0.08
N PHE A 159 -7.42 -11.87 -1.42
CA PHE A 159 -7.44 -13.04 -2.31
C PHE A 159 -6.12 -13.83 -2.34
N TYR A 160 -5.06 -13.26 -1.77
CA TYR A 160 -3.75 -13.88 -1.59
C TYR A 160 -3.35 -13.84 -0.11
N PRO A 161 -2.42 -14.72 0.34
CA PRO A 161 -1.96 -14.72 1.72
C PRO A 161 -1.33 -13.38 2.14
N VAL A 162 -1.77 -12.86 3.29
CA VAL A 162 -1.20 -11.66 3.92
C VAL A 162 -0.52 -12.06 5.23
N ILE A 163 0.79 -11.88 5.31
CA ILE A 163 1.59 -12.33 6.47
C ILE A 163 1.48 -11.35 7.64
N ARG A 164 1.57 -10.04 7.35
CA ARG A 164 1.43 -8.97 8.34
C ARG A 164 0.51 -7.89 7.81
N ASN A 165 -0.58 -7.65 8.51
CA ASN A 165 -1.54 -6.60 8.17
C ASN A 165 -1.78 -5.73 9.40
N LYS A 166 -1.58 -4.43 9.28
CA LYS A 166 -1.71 -3.47 10.39
C LYS A 166 -2.44 -2.23 9.93
N VAL A 167 -3.44 -1.83 10.71
CA VAL A 167 -4.08 -0.52 10.61
C VAL A 167 -3.78 0.28 11.87
N THR A 168 -3.41 1.54 11.70
CA THR A 168 -3.20 2.50 12.79
C THR A 168 -4.08 3.71 12.53
N ILE A 169 -4.86 4.12 13.52
CA ILE A 169 -5.70 5.32 13.43
C ILE A 169 -5.25 6.28 14.51
N ILE A 170 -4.88 7.48 14.09
CA ILE A 170 -4.44 8.59 14.93
C ILE A 170 -5.43 9.72 14.67
N ALA A 171 -6.21 10.08 15.69
CA ALA A 171 -7.26 11.09 15.58
C ALA A 171 -7.11 12.16 16.67
N ASP A 172 -7.58 13.37 16.38
CA ASP A 172 -7.72 14.42 17.39
C ASP A 172 -8.73 14.00 18.47
N LYS A 173 -8.52 14.48 19.70
CA LYS A 173 -9.24 14.02 20.90
C LYS A 173 -10.76 14.27 20.90
N ASP A 174 -11.20 15.20 20.07
CA ASP A 174 -12.58 15.63 19.90
C ASP A 174 -13.32 14.84 18.82
N ILE A 175 -12.65 13.85 18.21
CA ILE A 175 -13.23 12.95 17.22
C ILE A 175 -13.61 11.62 17.91
N GLU A 176 -14.90 11.29 17.84
CA GLU A 176 -15.40 9.99 18.26
C GLU A 176 -15.30 8.96 17.11
N LEU A 177 -14.75 7.79 17.41
CA LEU A 177 -14.58 6.70 16.44
C LEU A 177 -15.39 5.47 16.86
N ILE A 178 -16.25 4.99 15.96
CA ILE A 178 -17.04 3.77 16.17
C ILE A 178 -16.49 2.67 15.26
N PHE A 179 -16.04 1.58 15.86
CA PHE A 179 -15.55 0.41 15.14
C PHE A 179 -16.65 -0.65 15.02
N LYS A 180 -16.91 -1.10 13.79
CA LYS A 180 -17.84 -2.18 13.48
C LYS A 180 -17.05 -3.37 12.91
N PRO A 181 -16.55 -4.27 13.76
CA PRO A 181 -15.78 -5.42 13.29
C PRO A 181 -16.66 -6.37 12.49
N PHE A 182 -16.09 -6.99 11.46
CA PHE A 182 -16.77 -7.99 10.65
C PHE A 182 -15.82 -9.15 10.39
N HIS A 183 -16.20 -10.36 10.80
CA HIS A 183 -15.42 -11.60 10.64
C HIS A 183 -13.96 -11.54 11.15
N LEU A 184 -13.70 -10.72 12.17
CA LEU A 184 -12.44 -10.75 12.92
C LEU A 184 -12.55 -11.85 13.98
N LYS A 185 -12.08 -13.06 13.67
CA LYS A 185 -11.98 -14.19 14.61
C LYS A 185 -10.56 -14.72 14.62
#